data_AF-A0A1H7FQQ7-F1
#
_entry.id   AF-A0A1H7FQQ7-F1
#
_cell.length_a   1.000
_cell.length_b   1.000
_cell.length_c   1.000
_cell.angle_alpha   90.00
_cell.angle_beta   90.00
_cell.angle_gamma   90.00
#
_symmetry.space_group_name_H-M   'P 1'
#
loop_
_entity.id
_entity.type
_entity.pdbx_description
1 polymer ?
#
loop_
_entity_poly.entity_id
_entity_poly.type
_entity_poly.pdbx_seq_one_letter_code
_entity_poly.pdbx_strand_id
1 'polypeptide(L)'
;MKKQKTKVRTVDKYEKYAEIGEMYSSKWKKVNLFIPSNFRMLCAILGVMPKDILCDFMRMVCYAPSDRATEEQRKAAKKFFLTCRFGQPTYSEKDINTMFKELKAMRATYNSTENMDWDDKELFWKNNHMYIEYWFKRWFEKNRRQDDISILEKY
;
A
#
# COMPACT_ATOMS: atom_id res chain seq x y z
N MET A 1 9.03 -39.99 -33.95
CA MET A 1 8.27 -39.42 -32.82
C MET A 1 7.56 -38.16 -33.28
N LYS A 2 6.21 -38.14 -33.33
CA LYS A 2 5.44 -36.95 -33.73
C LYS A 2 5.42 -35.97 -32.54
N LYS A 3 6.00 -34.77 -32.71
CA LYS A 3 5.91 -33.67 -31.74
C LYS A 3 4.43 -33.27 -31.59
N GLN A 4 3.83 -33.57 -30.44
CA GLN A 4 2.53 -33.00 -30.06
C GLN A 4 2.68 -31.48 -30.02
N LYS A 5 2.01 -30.76 -30.93
CA LYS A 5 1.90 -29.31 -30.85
C LYS A 5 1.02 -28.99 -29.65
N THR A 6 1.62 -28.51 -28.57
CA THR A 6 0.91 -27.98 -27.41
C THR A 6 0.00 -26.85 -27.90
N LYS A 7 -1.31 -27.06 -27.84
CA LYS A 7 -2.30 -26.05 -28.21
C LYS A 7 -2.31 -25.02 -27.09
N VAL A 8 -1.49 -23.96 -27.21
CA VAL A 8 -1.58 -22.80 -26.33
C VAL A 8 -2.92 -22.14 -26.63
N ARG A 9 -3.85 -22.26 -25.69
CA ARG A 9 -5.13 -21.58 -25.74
C ARG A 9 -4.93 -20.24 -25.04
N THR A 10 -4.71 -19.18 -25.81
CA THR A 10 -4.79 -17.82 -25.29
C THR A 10 -6.20 -17.65 -24.74
N VAL A 11 -6.33 -17.51 -23.43
CA VAL A 11 -7.63 -17.31 -22.81
C VAL A 11 -7.75 -15.82 -22.56
N ASP A 12 -8.69 -15.17 -23.25
CA ASP A 12 -9.16 -13.80 -22.96
C ASP A 12 -9.90 -13.74 -21.58
N LYS A 13 -9.54 -14.62 -20.64
CA LYS A 13 -10.26 -14.88 -19.38
C LYS A 13 -10.19 -13.73 -18.38
N TYR A 14 -9.41 -12.70 -18.70
CA TYR A 14 -9.03 -11.67 -17.75
C TYR A 14 -9.57 -10.28 -18.10
N GLU A 15 -10.37 -10.08 -19.16
CA GLU A 15 -11.03 -8.77 -19.38
C GLU A 15 -11.86 -8.33 -18.17
N LYS A 16 -12.62 -9.24 -17.56
CA LYS A 16 -13.37 -8.96 -16.32
C LYS A 16 -12.52 -8.65 -15.09
N TYR A 17 -11.21 -8.94 -15.16
CA TYR A 17 -10.21 -8.62 -14.13
C TYR A 17 -9.27 -7.51 -14.62
N ALA A 18 -9.46 -7.00 -15.84
CA ALA A 18 -8.68 -5.91 -16.43
C ALA A 18 -9.19 -4.54 -15.96
N GLU A 19 -10.43 -4.48 -15.48
CA GLU A 19 -10.89 -3.39 -14.61
C GLU A 19 -10.24 -3.54 -13.23
N ILE A 20 -8.93 -3.26 -13.17
CA ILE A 20 -8.30 -2.88 -11.91
C ILE A 20 -9.03 -1.62 -11.48
N GLY A 21 -9.81 -1.68 -10.39
CA GLY A 21 -10.46 -0.49 -9.87
C GLY A 21 -9.41 0.56 -9.55
N GLU A 22 -9.30 1.61 -10.37
CA GLU A 22 -8.35 2.73 -10.16
C GLU A 22 -8.48 3.32 -8.76
N MET A 23 -9.63 3.14 -8.11
CA MET A 23 -9.89 3.51 -6.73
C MET A 23 -8.87 2.96 -5.72
N TYR A 24 -8.27 1.78 -5.97
CA TYR A 24 -7.29 1.16 -5.07
C TYR A 24 -5.84 1.56 -5.37
N SER A 25 -5.62 2.36 -6.41
CA SER A 25 -4.29 2.83 -6.81
C SER A 25 -3.85 4.06 -6.00
N SER A 26 -2.55 4.36 -6.04
CA SER A 26 -2.03 5.62 -5.47
C SER A 26 -2.54 6.81 -6.28
N LYS A 27 -3.10 7.83 -5.61
CA LYS A 27 -3.61 9.05 -6.25
C LYS A 27 -2.97 10.30 -5.67
N TRP A 28 -2.77 11.30 -6.53
CA TRP A 28 -2.35 12.63 -6.07
C TRP A 28 -3.54 13.36 -5.44
N LYS A 29 -3.35 13.85 -4.21
CA LYS A 29 -4.34 14.66 -3.49
C LYS A 29 -3.69 15.94 -2.97
N LYS A 30 -4.40 17.06 -3.06
CA LYS A 30 -4.02 18.32 -2.39
C LYS A 30 -4.60 18.31 -0.98
N VAL A 31 -3.75 18.46 0.03
CA VAL A 31 -4.16 18.49 1.43
C VAL A 31 -3.77 19.84 2.03
N ASN A 32 -4.75 20.53 2.60
CA ASN A 32 -4.52 21.76 3.37
C ASN A 32 -4.15 21.38 4.80
N LEU A 33 -2.93 21.73 5.23
CA LEU A 33 -2.41 21.39 6.55
C LEU A 33 -2.00 22.65 7.31
N PHE A 34 -2.44 22.75 8.56
CA PHE A 34 -1.87 23.71 9.49
C PHE A 34 -0.54 23.17 10.00
N ILE A 35 0.56 23.88 9.72
CA ILE A 35 1.90 23.49 10.16
C ILE A 35 2.28 24.34 11.40
N PRO A 36 2.44 23.73 12.59
CA PRO A 36 2.80 24.45 13.81
C PRO A 36 4.09 25.24 13.67
N SER A 37 4.17 26.41 14.30
CA SER A 37 5.33 27.32 14.24
C SER A 37 6.64 26.61 14.61
N ASN A 38 6.67 25.89 15.73
CA ASN A 38 7.86 25.17 16.19
C ASN A 38 8.31 24.11 15.18
N PHE A 39 7.38 23.41 14.53
CA PHE A 39 7.72 22.44 13.50
C PHE A 39 8.28 23.12 12.24
N ARG A 40 7.73 24.27 11.83
CA ARG A 40 8.29 25.09 10.74
C ARG A 40 9.71 25.56 11.05
N MET A 41 9.94 26.02 12.28
CA MET A 41 11.25 26.48 12.73
C MET A 41 12.27 25.33 12.70
N LEU A 42 11.91 24.15 13.21
CA LEU A 42 12.76 22.95 13.14
C LEU A 42 13.08 22.57 11.69
N CYS A 43 12.08 22.55 10.81
CA CYS A 43 12.25 22.26 9.38
C CYS A 43 13.26 23.24 8.73
N ALA A 44 13.11 24.54 9.00
CA ALA A 44 14.00 25.56 8.47
C ALA A 44 15.45 25.42 8.96
N ILE A 45 15.64 25.11 10.25
CA ILE A 45 16.98 24.90 10.85
C ILE A 45 17.65 23.66 10.25
N LEU A 46 16.90 22.58 10.06
CA LEU A 46 17.40 21.30 9.58
C LEU A 46 17.48 21.20 8.04
N GLY A 47 17.01 22.22 7.31
CA GLY A 47 17.03 22.22 5.84
C GLY A 47 16.11 21.18 5.20
N VAL A 48 14.99 20.84 5.85
CA VAL A 48 14.03 19.82 5.38
C VAL A 48 12.64 20.41 5.21
N MET A 49 11.90 19.97 4.19
CA MET A 49 10.52 20.44 3.98
C MET A 49 9.53 19.61 4.79
N PRO A 50 8.47 20.21 5.37
CA PRO A 50 7.40 19.47 6.04
C PRO A 50 6.80 18.35 5.19
N LYS A 51 6.63 18.59 3.89
CA LYS A 51 6.12 17.62 2.92
C LYS A 51 6.99 16.36 2.87
N ASP A 52 8.31 16.51 2.88
CA ASP A 52 9.22 15.38 2.75
C ASP A 52 9.13 14.47 3.98
N ILE A 53 9.09 15.06 5.18
CA ILE A 53 8.91 14.33 6.44
C ILE A 53 7.60 13.54 6.42
N LEU A 54 6.49 14.18 6.01
CA LEU A 54 5.18 13.53 5.95
C LEU A 54 5.14 12.41 4.90
N CYS A 55 5.69 12.65 3.71
CA CYS A 55 5.78 11.66 2.65
C CYS A 55 6.62 10.45 3.07
N ASP A 56 7.75 10.68 3.73
CA ASP A 56 8.61 9.60 4.20
C ASP A 56 7.93 8.81 5.33
N PHE A 57 7.28 9.49 6.28
CA PHE A 57 6.47 8.82 7.29
C PHE A 57 5.40 7.91 6.68
N MET A 58 4.61 8.43 5.73
CA MET A 58 3.58 7.64 5.04
C MET A 58 4.18 6.40 4.37
N ARG A 59 5.24 6.58 3.58
CA ARG A 59 5.94 5.47 2.89
C ARG A 59 6.50 4.43 3.85
N MET A 60 7.02 4.86 5.00
CA MET A 60 7.57 3.97 6.02
C MET A 60 6.48 3.10 6.64
N VAL A 61 5.37 3.72 7.07
CA VAL A 61 4.26 3.04 7.77
C VAL A 61 3.50 2.09 6.83
N CYS A 62 3.23 2.50 5.59
CA CYS A 62 2.46 1.68 4.65
C CYS A 62 3.28 0.61 3.91
N TYR A 63 4.56 0.43 4.26
CA TYR A 63 5.48 -0.46 3.55
C TYR A 63 5.57 -0.18 2.04
N ALA A 64 5.45 1.08 1.63
CA ALA A 64 5.61 1.46 0.23
C ALA A 64 6.98 0.97 -0.33
N PRO A 65 7.02 0.59 -1.61
CA PRO A 65 8.26 0.30 -2.32
C PRO A 65 9.14 1.56 -2.29
N SER A 66 10.24 1.47 -1.57
CA SER A 66 11.23 2.53 -1.42
C SER A 66 12.50 1.89 -0.88
N ASP A 67 13.61 2.22 -1.53
CA ASP A 67 14.94 1.73 -1.18
C ASP A 67 15.56 2.56 -0.04
N ARG A 68 14.93 3.68 0.32
CA ARG A 68 15.47 4.64 1.29
C ARG A 68 15.14 4.30 2.75
N ALA A 69 14.11 3.50 3.00
CA ALA A 69 13.60 3.27 4.35
C ALA A 69 14.12 1.96 4.96
N THR A 70 14.96 2.07 5.99
CA THR A 70 15.50 0.92 6.74
C THR A 70 14.43 0.24 7.61
N GLU A 71 14.70 -0.98 8.08
CA GLU A 71 13.78 -1.70 8.96
C GLU A 71 13.61 -0.98 10.31
N GLU A 72 14.66 -0.36 10.84
CA GLU A 72 14.64 0.44 12.08
C GLU A 72 13.72 1.65 11.94
N GLN A 73 13.85 2.38 10.83
CA GLN A 73 13.00 3.53 10.54
C GLN A 73 11.52 3.13 10.42
N ARG A 74 11.23 2.00 9.77
CA ARG A 74 9.87 1.45 9.69
C ARG A 74 9.33 1.04 11.05
N LYS A 75 10.15 0.40 11.90
CA LYS A 75 9.78 0.07 13.29
C LYS A 75 9.45 1.33 14.10
N ALA A 76 10.24 2.39 13.97
CA ALA A 76 10.00 3.66 14.65
C ALA A 76 8.69 4.32 14.18
N ALA A 77 8.45 4.37 12.87
CA ALA A 77 7.23 4.93 12.30
C ALA A 77 5.98 4.16 12.74
N LYS A 78 6.05 2.82 12.75
CA LYS A 78 4.99 1.95 13.27
C LYS A 78 4.75 2.17 14.76
N LYS A 79 5.81 2.28 15.57
CA LYS A 79 5.70 2.55 17.01
C LYS A 79 4.96 3.87 17.26
N PHE A 80 5.37 4.93 16.55
CA PHE A 80 4.69 6.22 16.60
C PHE A 80 3.20 6.09 16.24
N PHE A 81 2.87 5.41 15.13
CA PHE A 81 1.49 5.20 14.69
C PHE A 81 0.61 4.52 15.76
N LEU A 82 1.14 3.47 16.41
CA LEU A 82 0.44 2.74 17.47
C LEU A 82 0.31 3.56 18.75
N THR A 83 1.35 4.30 19.15
CA THR A 83 1.31 5.17 20.34
C THR A 83 0.29 6.30 20.18
N CYS A 84 0.14 6.84 18.98
CA CYS A 84 -0.90 7.83 18.66
C CYS A 84 -2.32 7.23 18.58
N ARG A 85 -2.46 5.90 18.72
CA ARG A 85 -3.75 5.18 18.68
C ARG A 85 -4.56 5.40 17.40
N PHE A 86 -3.88 5.64 16.27
CA PHE A 86 -4.57 5.78 14.99
C PHE A 86 -5.34 4.50 14.63
N GLY A 87 -6.59 4.66 14.18
CA GLY A 87 -7.49 3.54 13.85
C GLY A 87 -8.17 2.86 15.04
N GLN A 88 -7.80 3.22 16.27
CA GLN A 88 -8.54 2.82 17.47
C GLN A 88 -9.70 3.81 17.71
N PRO A 89 -10.89 3.36 18.16
CA PRO A 89 -11.22 2.03 18.71
C PRO A 89 -11.61 0.96 17.68
N THR A 90 -11.67 1.31 16.39
CA THR A 90 -12.23 0.43 15.34
C THR A 90 -11.44 -0.87 15.17
N TYR A 91 -10.11 -0.84 15.32
CA TYR A 91 -9.28 -2.04 15.29
C TYR A 91 -8.48 -2.20 16.57
N SER A 92 -8.32 -3.43 17.03
CA SER A 92 -7.39 -3.72 18.13
C SER A 92 -5.95 -3.47 17.69
N GLU A 93 -5.06 -3.22 18.65
CA GLU A 93 -3.63 -3.13 18.35
C GLU A 93 -3.10 -4.40 17.65
N LYS A 94 -3.63 -5.58 18.00
CA LYS A 94 -3.28 -6.85 17.35
C LYS A 94 -3.70 -6.89 15.88
N ASP A 95 -4.86 -6.34 15.56
CA ASP A 95 -5.35 -6.24 14.18
C ASP A 95 -4.46 -5.31 13.35
N ILE A 96 -4.18 -4.11 13.86
CA ILE A 96 -3.32 -3.12 13.19
C ILE A 96 -1.91 -3.71 12.99
N ASN A 97 -1.38 -4.42 13.99
CA ASN A 97 -0.12 -5.14 13.86
C ASN A 97 -0.14 -6.22 12.77
N THR A 98 -1.28 -6.91 12.61
CA THR A 98 -1.47 -7.89 11.54
C THR A 98 -1.50 -7.22 10.18
N MET A 99 -2.23 -6.11 10.02
CA MET A 99 -2.22 -5.31 8.78
C MET A 99 -0.81 -4.91 8.37
N PHE A 100 0.02 -4.42 9.31
CA PHE A 100 1.40 -4.07 9.01
C PHE A 100 2.28 -5.26 8.60
N LYS A 101 2.06 -6.45 9.20
CA LYS A 101 2.79 -7.67 8.79
C LYS A 101 2.41 -8.09 7.37
N GLU A 102 1.14 -7.99 7.02
CA GLU A 102 0.64 -8.31 5.67
C GLU A 102 1.19 -7.33 4.63
N LEU A 103 1.15 -6.02 4.90
CA LEU A 103 1.76 -5.00 4.03
C LEU A 103 3.28 -5.20 3.86
N LYS A 104 3.98 -5.60 4.93
CA LYS A 104 5.41 -5.98 4.85
C LYS A 104 5.63 -7.18 3.92
N ALA A 105 4.78 -8.20 4.03
CA ALA A 105 4.87 -9.38 3.16
C ALA A 105 4.59 -9.03 1.70
N MET A 106 3.59 -8.18 1.43
CA MET A 106 3.32 -7.65 0.08
C MET A 106 4.56 -6.97 -0.50
N ARG A 107 5.22 -6.07 0.24
CA ARG A 107 6.46 -5.43 -0.23
C ARG A 107 7.53 -6.44 -0.61
N ALA A 108 7.70 -7.52 0.17
CA ALA A 108 8.69 -8.55 -0.12
C ALA A 108 8.45 -9.23 -1.48
N THR A 109 7.18 -9.37 -1.89
CA THR A 109 6.85 -9.93 -3.22
C THR A 109 7.27 -9.01 -4.37
N TYR A 110 7.39 -7.69 -4.16
CA TYR A 110 7.76 -6.78 -5.26
C TYR A 110 9.23 -6.97 -5.63
N ASN A 111 10.06 -7.34 -4.66
CA ASN A 111 11.47 -7.64 -4.88
C ASN A 111 11.69 -8.90 -5.72
N SER A 112 10.67 -9.77 -5.88
CA SER A 112 10.80 -10.94 -6.77
C SER A 112 10.56 -10.63 -8.24
N THR A 113 10.22 -9.37 -8.58
CA THR A 113 9.85 -8.99 -9.95
C THR A 113 11.04 -8.64 -10.85
N GLU A 114 12.24 -8.44 -10.29
CA GLU A 114 13.39 -7.91 -11.05
C GLU A 114 13.72 -8.76 -12.30
N ASN A 115 13.70 -10.10 -12.15
CA ASN A 115 14.06 -11.05 -13.20
C ASN A 115 12.87 -11.57 -14.04
N MET A 116 11.66 -11.09 -13.79
CA MET A 116 10.48 -11.50 -14.58
C MET A 116 10.52 -10.87 -15.97
N ASP A 117 10.06 -11.60 -16.99
CA ASP A 117 9.81 -11.02 -18.32
C ASP A 117 8.60 -10.08 -18.29
N TRP A 118 8.30 -9.43 -19.42
CA TRP A 118 7.29 -8.39 -19.45
C TRP A 118 5.87 -8.94 -19.23
N ASP A 119 5.55 -10.09 -19.84
CA ASP A 119 4.23 -10.73 -19.72
C ASP A 119 4.02 -11.24 -18.27
N ASP A 120 5.05 -11.83 -17.66
CA ASP A 120 5.04 -12.27 -16.27
C ASP A 120 4.93 -11.08 -15.29
N LYS A 121 5.60 -9.97 -15.57
CA LYS A 121 5.46 -8.72 -14.79
C LYS A 121 4.04 -8.17 -14.86
N GLU A 122 3.45 -8.14 -16.05
CA GLU A 122 2.08 -7.66 -16.23
C GLU A 122 1.08 -8.53 -15.42
N LEU A 123 1.22 -9.86 -15.52
CA LEU A 123 0.40 -10.80 -14.78
C LEU A 123 0.61 -10.67 -13.26
N PHE A 124 1.86 -10.49 -12.81
CA PHE A 124 2.20 -10.25 -11.42
C PHE A 124 1.49 -9.00 -10.88
N TRP A 125 1.56 -7.88 -11.60
CA TRP A 125 0.94 -6.63 -11.16
C TRP A 125 -0.59 -6.74 -11.11
N LYS A 126 -1.22 -7.40 -12.09
CA LYS A 126 -2.66 -7.70 -12.07
C LYS A 126 -3.06 -8.52 -10.84
N ASN A 127 -2.33 -9.58 -10.54
CA ASN A 127 -2.58 -10.41 -9.36
C ASN A 127 -2.38 -9.63 -8.06
N ASN A 128 -1.30 -8.86 -7.96
CA ASN A 128 -1.03 -8.01 -6.81
C ASN A 128 -2.15 -6.96 -6.59
N HIS A 129 -2.68 -6.36 -7.67
CA HIS A 129 -3.82 -5.45 -7.59
C HIS A 129 -5.07 -6.14 -7.03
N MET A 130 -5.42 -7.32 -7.55
CA MET A 130 -6.55 -8.11 -7.03
C MET A 130 -6.36 -8.47 -5.55
N TYR A 131 -5.13 -8.78 -5.14
CA TYR A 131 -4.80 -9.08 -3.76
C TYR A 131 -4.95 -7.84 -2.85
N ILE A 132 -4.50 -6.67 -3.28
CA ILE A 132 -4.66 -5.41 -2.52
C ILE A 132 -6.14 -5.06 -2.34
N GLU A 133 -6.94 -5.22 -3.39
CA GLU A 133 -8.38 -5.01 -3.33
C GLU A 133 -9.04 -5.96 -2.31
N TYR A 134 -8.74 -7.26 -2.40
CA TYR A 134 -9.23 -8.24 -1.43
C TYR A 134 -8.78 -7.92 0.00
N TRP A 135 -7.50 -7.56 0.18
CA TRP A 135 -6.93 -7.19 1.46
C TRP A 135 -7.67 -6.00 2.08
N PHE A 136 -7.92 -4.96 1.28
CA PHE A 136 -8.66 -3.78 1.73
C PHE A 136 -10.09 -4.15 2.12
N LYS A 137 -10.85 -4.81 1.23
CA LYS A 137 -12.25 -5.20 1.48
C LYS A 137 -12.38 -6.03 2.75
N ARG A 138 -11.53 -7.05 2.91
CA ARG A 138 -11.53 -7.93 4.10
C ARG A 138 -11.34 -7.15 5.39
N TRP A 139 -10.42 -6.18 5.42
CA TRP A 139 -10.21 -5.37 6.62
C TRP A 139 -11.31 -4.33 6.81
N PHE A 140 -11.74 -3.67 5.74
CA PHE A 140 -12.80 -2.65 5.73
C PHE A 140 -14.14 -3.20 6.24
N GLU A 141 -14.51 -4.40 5.80
CA GLU A 141 -15.76 -5.08 6.15
C GLU A 141 -15.71 -5.76 7.53
N LYS A 142 -14.52 -6.02 8.08
CA LYS A 142 -14.34 -6.76 9.36
C LYS A 142 -15.20 -6.21 10.49
N ASN A 143 -15.32 -4.89 10.58
CA ASN A 143 -16.07 -4.22 11.64
C ASN A 143 -17.47 -3.80 11.23
N ARG A 144 -18.01 -4.38 10.15
CA ARG A 144 -19.37 -4.12 9.62
C ARG A 144 -19.63 -2.62 9.44
N ARG A 145 -18.65 -1.91 8.86
CA ARG A 145 -18.82 -0.51 8.47
C ARG A 145 -20.09 -0.38 7.63
N GLN A 146 -20.85 0.68 7.89
CA GLN A 146 -22.02 1.05 7.06
C GLN A 146 -21.61 1.90 5.85
N ASP A 147 -20.38 2.42 5.85
CA ASP A 147 -19.82 3.17 4.73
C ASP A 147 -19.64 2.26 3.50
N ASP A 148 -19.96 2.80 2.33
CA ASP A 148 -19.63 2.17 1.06
C ASP A 148 -18.12 2.25 0.75
N ILE A 149 -17.60 1.31 -0.05
CA ILE A 149 -16.18 1.21 -0.42
C ILE A 149 -15.70 2.50 -1.15
N SER A 150 -16.60 3.24 -1.81
CA SER A 150 -16.31 4.56 -2.39
C SER A 150 -15.80 5.60 -1.37
N ILE A 151 -15.89 5.34 -0.06
CA ILE A 151 -15.22 6.13 0.97
C ILE A 151 -13.72 6.26 0.73
N LEU A 152 -13.10 5.30 0.03
CA LEU A 152 -11.69 5.34 -0.33
C LEU A 152 -11.34 6.58 -1.18
N GLU A 153 -12.27 7.10 -1.98
CA GLU A 153 -12.06 8.32 -2.78
C GLU A 153 -11.95 9.60 -1.93
N LYS A 154 -12.40 9.54 -0.66
CA LYS A 154 -12.21 10.66 0.29
C LYS A 154 -10.79 10.70 0.85
N TYR A 155 -10.09 9.55 0.86
CA TYR A 155 -8.72 9.42 1.36
C TYR A 155 -7.70 9.55 0.22
#